data_AF-A0AAW9H396-F1
#
_entry.id   AF-A0AAW9H396-F1
#
_cell.length_a   1.000
_cell.length_b   1.000
_cell.length_c   1.000
_cell.angle_alpha   90.00
_cell.angle_beta   90.00
_cell.angle_gamma   90.00
#
_symmetry.space_group_name_H-M   'P 1'
#
loop_
_entity.id
_entity.type
_entity.pdbx_description
1 polymer ?
#
loop_
_entity_poly.entity_id
_entity_poly.type
_entity_poly.pdbx_seq_one_letter_code
_entity_poly.pdbx_strand_id
1 'polypeptide(L)' 'MKTHAKTRAELDAMLDPLDAKLPAMLEQCPDDGDFWAEFAGNADEIEDAARHEDCAYVTQRIDIMIENVKSRMAE' A
#
# COMPACT_ATOMS: atom_id res chain seq x y z
N MET A 1 23.92 -1.70 1.29
CA MET A 1 23.70 -3.06 0.75
C MET A 1 22.65 -2.93 -0.33
N LYS A 2 22.82 -3.55 -1.50
CA LYS A 2 21.77 -3.58 -2.53
C LYS A 2 20.71 -4.57 -2.03
N THR A 3 19.57 -4.07 -1.57
CA THR A 3 18.43 -4.93 -1.22
C THR A 3 18.05 -5.71 -2.48
N HIS A 4 17.99 -7.03 -2.38
CA HIS A 4 17.52 -7.86 -3.49
C HIS A 4 16.03 -7.59 -3.66
N ALA A 5 15.59 -7.33 -4.89
CA ALA A 5 14.17 -7.13 -5.18
C ALA A 5 13.36 -8.36 -4.74
N LYS A 6 12.18 -8.12 -4.20
CA LYS A 6 11.28 -9.16 -3.69
C LYS A 6 10.65 -9.96 -4.82
N THR A 7 10.37 -11.22 -4.53
CA THR A 7 9.54 -12.06 -5.39
C THR A 7 8.08 -11.60 -5.32
N ARG A 8 7.25 -11.98 -6.30
CA ARG A 8 5.83 -11.61 -6.28
C ARG A 8 5.09 -12.12 -5.04
N ALA A 9 5.41 -13.33 -4.58
CA ALA A 9 4.83 -13.87 -3.36
C ALA A 9 5.24 -13.08 -2.10
N GLU A 10 6.47 -12.54 -2.05
CA GLU A 10 6.88 -11.66 -0.96
C GLU A 10 6.21 -10.29 -1.04
N LEU A 11 6.01 -9.74 -2.26
CA LEU A 11 5.25 -8.51 -2.46
C LEU A 11 3.79 -8.68 -2.03
N ASP A 12 3.15 -9.81 -2.37
CA ASP A 12 1.80 -10.15 -1.90
C ASP A 12 1.75 -10.22 -0.38
N ALA A 13 2.77 -10.83 0.25
CA ALA A 13 2.88 -10.88 1.70
C ALA A 13 3.09 -9.51 2.37
N MET A 14 3.44 -8.46 1.62
CA MET A 14 3.50 -7.08 2.10
C MET A 14 2.22 -6.29 1.77
N LEU A 15 1.63 -6.52 0.59
CA LEU A 15 0.41 -5.86 0.12
C LEU A 15 -0.83 -6.36 0.87
N ASP A 16 -0.95 -7.65 1.17
CA ASP A 16 -2.12 -8.21 1.85
C ASP A 16 -2.28 -7.64 3.28
N PRO A 17 -1.22 -7.54 4.11
CA PRO A 17 -1.32 -6.85 5.40
C PRO A 17 -1.62 -5.35 5.28
N LEU A 18 -1.06 -4.68 4.26
CA LEU A 18 -1.37 -3.26 4.02
C LEU A 18 -2.86 -3.07 3.71
N ASP A 19 -3.45 -3.89 2.84
CA ASP A 19 -4.88 -3.82 2.52
C ASP A 19 -5.75 -4.11 3.75
N ALA A 20 -5.39 -5.17 4.50
CA ALA A 20 -6.12 -5.57 5.69
C ALA A 20 -6.11 -4.52 6.81
N LYS A 21 -5.07 -3.67 6.87
CA LYS A 21 -4.94 -2.63 7.91
C LYS A 21 -5.68 -1.33 7.57
N LEU A 22 -6.10 -1.11 6.32
CA LEU A 22 -6.71 0.16 5.88
C LEU A 22 -7.95 0.58 6.69
N PRO A 23 -8.91 -0.32 7.03
CA PRO A 23 -10.06 0.09 7.83
C PRO A 23 -9.65 0.60 9.21
N ALA A 24 -8.71 -0.08 9.86
CA ALA A 24 -8.22 0.31 11.18
C ALA A 24 -7.39 1.60 11.13
N MET A 25 -6.63 1.83 10.04
CA MET A 25 -5.93 3.11 9.85
C MET A 25 -6.91 4.27 9.73
N LEU A 26 -8.00 4.10 8.95
CA LEU A 26 -9.04 5.12 8.82
C LEU A 26 -9.70 5.47 10.16
N GLU A 27 -9.86 4.50 11.06
CA GLU A 27 -10.38 4.75 12.40
C GLU A 27 -9.36 5.44 13.34
N GLN A 28 -8.07 5.22 13.12
CA GLN A 28 -6.98 5.72 13.98
C GLN A 28 -6.44 7.09 13.54
N CYS A 29 -6.63 7.46 12.28
CA CYS A 29 -6.20 8.74 11.71
C CYS A 29 -7.40 9.71 11.64
N PRO A 30 -7.51 10.69 12.56
CA PRO A 30 -8.64 11.62 12.61
C PRO A 30 -8.61 12.67 11.49
N ASP A 31 -7.48 12.83 10.80
CA ASP A 31 -7.33 13.67 9.61
C ASP A 31 -6.88 12.83 8.42
N ASP A 32 -7.46 13.11 7.26
CA ASP A 32 -7.14 12.44 6.00
C ASP A 32 -5.63 12.51 5.68
N GLY A 33 -4.98 13.64 6.00
CA GLY A 33 -3.55 13.84 5.77
C GLY A 33 -2.68 12.89 6.57
N ASP A 34 -3.04 12.62 7.83
CA ASP A 34 -2.32 11.66 8.68
C ASP A 34 -2.46 10.24 8.11
N PHE A 35 -3.66 9.88 7.65
CA PHE A 35 -3.91 8.61 6.98
C PHE A 35 -3.05 8.47 5.71
N TRP A 36 -3.09 9.47 4.82
CA TRP A 36 -2.39 9.42 3.54
C TRP A 36 -0.87 9.39 3.74
N ALA A 37 -0.34 10.08 4.76
CA ALA A 37 1.07 10.03 5.11
C ALA A 37 1.49 8.63 5.57
N GLU A 38 0.71 7.98 6.43
CA GLU A 38 1.03 6.62 6.88
C GLU A 38 0.90 5.61 5.73
N PHE A 39 -0.17 5.70 4.93
CA PHE A 39 -0.36 4.82 3.78
C PHE A 39 0.78 4.95 2.76
N ALA A 40 1.13 6.19 2.38
CA ALA A 40 2.19 6.45 1.42
C ALA A 40 3.54 5.88 1.88
N GLY A 41 3.87 6.00 3.17
CA GLY A 41 5.11 5.42 3.71
C GLY A 41 5.18 3.90 3.58
N ASN A 42 4.04 3.20 3.70
CA ASN A 42 4.00 1.75 3.51
C ASN A 42 3.98 1.36 2.02
N ALA A 43 3.30 2.14 1.19
CA ALA A 43 3.27 1.94 -0.26
C ALA A 43 4.66 2.10 -0.88
N ASP A 44 5.39 3.17 -0.53
CA ASP A 44 6.76 3.44 -1.00
C ASP A 44 7.70 2.27 -0.66
N GLU A 45 7.61 1.71 0.56
CA GLU A 45 8.45 0.57 0.95
C GLU A 45 8.22 -0.66 0.06
N ILE A 46 6.97 -0.90 -0.35
CA ILE A 46 6.60 -2.02 -1.22
C ILE A 46 7.03 -1.74 -2.67
N GLU A 47 6.86 -0.52 -3.15
CA GLU A 47 7.28 -0.11 -4.49
C GLU A 47 8.80 -0.19 -4.67
N ASP A 48 9.57 0.27 -3.68
CA ASP A 48 11.04 0.16 -3.65
C ASP A 48 11.53 -1.29 -3.57
N ALA A 49 10.71 -2.19 -3.01
CA ALA A 49 11.00 -3.61 -2.93
C ALA A 49 10.74 -4.36 -4.25
N ALA A 50 9.99 -3.76 -5.19
CA ALA A 50 9.60 -4.41 -6.44
C ALA A 50 10.75 -4.41 -7.48
N ARG A 51 10.84 -5.49 -8.26
CA ARG A 51 11.63 -5.46 -9.51
C ARG A 51 10.81 -4.84 -10.63
N HIS A 52 11.48 -4.35 -11.67
CA HIS A 52 10.85 -3.68 -12.81
C HIS A 52 9.64 -4.43 -13.41
N GLU A 53 9.72 -5.75 -13.50
CA GLU A 53 8.64 -6.63 -14.03
C GLU A 53 7.38 -6.66 -13.14
N ASP A 54 7.54 -6.39 -11.84
CA ASP A 54 6.48 -6.44 -10.84
C ASP A 54 5.96 -5.05 -10.47
N CYS A 55 6.61 -3.96 -10.87
CA CYS A 55 6.16 -2.59 -10.55
C CYS A 55 4.71 -2.35 -10.98
N ALA A 56 4.34 -2.71 -12.21
CA ALA A 56 2.97 -2.53 -12.70
C ALA A 56 1.93 -3.31 -11.87
N TYR A 57 2.31 -4.48 -11.35
CA TYR A 57 1.44 -5.27 -10.49
C TYR A 57 1.25 -4.62 -9.12
N VAL A 58 2.34 -4.14 -8.52
CA VAL A 58 2.32 -3.44 -7.23
C VAL A 58 1.49 -2.15 -7.33
N THR A 59 1.76 -1.30 -8.32
CA THR A 59 1.00 -0.07 -8.55
C THR A 59 -0.49 -0.35 -8.75
N GLN A 60 -0.85 -1.37 -9.53
CA GLN A 60 -2.26 -1.73 -9.72
C GLN A 60 -2.95 -2.15 -8.41
N ARG A 61 -2.25 -2.92 -7.54
CA ARG A 61 -2.79 -3.31 -6.23
C ARG A 61 -2.99 -2.10 -5.32
N ILE A 62 -2.03 -1.17 -5.31
CA ILE A 62 -2.10 0.08 -4.54
C ILE A 62 -3.23 0.98 -5.05
N ASP A 63 -3.40 1.11 -6.37
CA ASP A 63 -4.50 1.90 -6.96
C ASP A 63 -5.88 1.37 -6.52
N ILE A 64 -6.07 0.04 -6.51
CA ILE A 64 -7.32 -0.57 -6.03
C ILE A 64 -7.57 -0.23 -4.55
N MET A 65 -6.54 -0.26 -3.70
CA MET A 65 -6.65 0.13 -2.30
C MET A 65 -7.05 1.60 -2.16
N ILE A 66 -6.41 2.50 -2.93
CA ILE A 66 -6.70 3.93 -2.94
C ILE A 66 -8.16 4.18 -3.30
N GLU A 67 -8.67 3.55 -4.37
CA GLU A 67 -10.06 3.75 -4.80
C GLU A 67 -11.05 3.22 -3.76
N ASN A 68 -10.77 2.07 -3.14
CA ASN A 68 -11.59 1.52 -2.05
C ASN A 68 -11.61 2.46 -0.83
N VAL A 69 -10.47 3.05 -0.48
CA VAL A 69 -10.37 4.01 0.63
C VAL A 69 -11.13 5.29 0.32
N LYS A 70 -10.91 5.90 -0.85
CA LYS A 70 -11.63 7.11 -1.25
C LYS A 70 -13.14 6.92 -1.24
N SER A 71 -13.62 5.75 -1.68
CA SER A 71 -15.05 5.41 -1.62
C SER A 71 -15.57 5.45 -0.18
N ARG A 72 -14.81 4.91 0.79
CA ARG A 72 -15.20 4.90 2.21
C ARG A 72 -15.15 6.27 2.88
N MET A 73 -14.20 7.13 2.48
CA MET A 73 -14.06 8.49 3.02
C MET A 73 -15.14 9.44 2.48
N ALA A 74 -15.79 9.09 1.37
CA ALA A 74 -16.86 9.88 0.76
C ALA A 74 -18.27 9.53 1.28
N GLU A 75 -18.40 8.47 2.09
CA GLU A 75 -19.65 8.02 2.73
C GLU A 75 -19.96 8.81 4.02
#